data_AF-B0L906-F1
#
_entry.id   AF-B0L906-F1
#
_cell.length_a   1.000
_cell.length_b   1.000
_cell.length_c   1.000
_cell.angle_alpha   90.00
_cell.angle_beta   90.00
_cell.angle_gamma   90.00
#
_symmetry.space_group_name_H-M   'P 1'
#
loop_
_entity.id
_entity.type
_entity.pdbx_description
1 polymer ?
#
loop_
_entity_poly.entity_id
_entity_poly.type
_entity_poly.pdbx_seq_one_letter_code
_entity_poly.pdbx_strand_id
1 'polypeptide(L)'
;VKLVNLILTDAIKKKASDIHIEPYERSFRVRYRIDGILYEVMKPPMKLKNAITSRIKIMAELDIAERRLPQDGRIKIKLGGGKDMDFRVSVLPTLFGEKIVMRLLDKSNLQLDMTKLGYEEEALAAFQKEIHKPFGMVLVTGPTGSGKTVSLYSALSELNKTTEN
;
A
#
# COMPACT_ATOMS: atom_id res chain seq x y z
N VAL A 1 22.90 3.39 -1.09
CA VAL A 1 21.93 3.02 -2.15
C VAL A 1 21.50 1.55 -2.10
N LYS A 2 22.42 0.58 -2.07
CA LYS A 2 22.09 -0.87 -2.13
C LYS A 2 21.05 -1.35 -1.10
N LEU A 3 21.12 -0.88 0.14
CA LEU A 3 20.22 -1.33 1.21
C LEU A 3 18.75 -0.91 1.01
N VAL A 4 18.50 0.30 0.50
CA VAL A 4 17.13 0.77 0.23
C VAL A 4 16.51 -0.05 -0.89
N ASN A 5 17.27 -0.31 -1.97
CA ASN A 5 16.79 -1.17 -3.04
C ASN A 5 16.49 -2.59 -2.54
N LEU A 6 17.35 -3.16 -1.68
CA LEU A 6 17.10 -4.46 -1.07
C LEU A 6 15.80 -4.47 -0.26
N ILE A 7 15.55 -3.45 0.57
CA ILE A 7 14.32 -3.32 1.37
C ILE A 7 13.09 -3.31 0.47
N LEU A 8 13.13 -2.54 -0.62
CA LEU A 8 11.99 -2.40 -1.54
C LEU A 8 11.74 -3.69 -2.32
N THR A 9 12.80 -4.31 -2.86
CA THR A 9 12.68 -5.55 -3.64
C THR A 9 12.29 -6.75 -2.77
N ASP A 10 12.81 -6.87 -1.54
CA ASP A 10 12.44 -7.95 -0.61
C ASP A 10 10.97 -7.83 -0.16
N ALA A 11 10.49 -6.62 0.09
CA ALA A 11 9.08 -6.38 0.43
C ALA A 11 8.13 -6.83 -0.67
N ILE A 12 8.46 -6.55 -1.94
CA ILE A 12 7.68 -7.00 -3.10
C ILE A 12 7.70 -8.52 -3.20
N LYS A 13 8.87 -9.15 -3.08
CA LYS A 13 9.01 -10.62 -3.13
C LYS A 13 8.19 -11.31 -2.04
N LYS A 14 8.16 -10.73 -0.85
CA LYS A 14 7.39 -11.21 0.31
C LYS A 14 5.92 -10.78 0.31
N LYS A 15 5.44 -10.11 -0.76
CA LYS A 15 4.07 -9.62 -0.90
C LYS A 15 3.60 -8.78 0.29
N ALA A 16 4.48 -7.93 0.84
CA ALA A 16 4.14 -7.04 1.94
C ALA A 16 3.16 -5.94 1.50
N SER A 17 2.22 -5.56 2.36
CA SER A 17 1.32 -4.42 2.13
C SER A 17 1.96 -3.08 2.53
N ASP A 18 2.78 -3.08 3.57
CA ASP A 18 3.43 -1.89 4.11
C ASP A 18 4.87 -2.20 4.55
N ILE A 19 5.76 -1.22 4.36
CA ILE A 19 7.12 -1.21 4.89
C ILE A 19 7.20 -0.14 5.98
N HIS A 20 7.69 -0.50 7.15
CA HIS A 20 7.90 0.39 8.28
C HIS A 20 9.39 0.51 8.57
N ILE A 21 9.94 1.72 8.53
CA ILE A 21 11.34 2.02 8.86
C ILE A 21 11.33 2.90 10.10
N GLU A 22 11.83 2.38 11.22
CA GLU A 22 11.54 2.92 12.54
C GLU A 22 12.83 3.16 13.32
N PRO A 23 13.22 4.44 13.52
CA PRO A 23 14.31 4.79 14.42
C PRO A 23 13.83 4.89 15.87
N TYR A 24 14.65 4.36 16.78
CA TYR A 24 14.53 4.50 18.23
C TYR A 24 15.83 5.06 18.81
N GLU A 25 15.88 5.26 20.13
CA GLU A 25 17.05 5.79 20.82
C GLU A 25 18.33 5.00 20.52
N ARG A 26 18.25 3.67 20.61
CA ARG A 26 19.42 2.76 20.51
C ARG A 26 19.25 1.66 19.47
N SER A 27 18.15 1.67 18.74
CA SER A 27 17.88 0.66 17.71
C SER A 27 17.23 1.27 16.49
N PHE A 28 17.45 0.63 15.35
CA PHE A 28 16.87 1.00 14.08
C PHE A 28 16.42 -0.28 13.41
N ARG A 29 15.13 -0.37 13.05
CA ARG A 29 14.55 -1.59 12.49
C ARG A 29 13.72 -1.31 11.26
N VAL A 30 13.57 -2.34 10.44
CA VAL A 30 12.59 -2.38 9.35
C VAL A 30 11.63 -3.52 9.63
N ARG A 31 10.34 -3.25 9.45
CA ARG A 31 9.27 -4.24 9.55
C ARG A 31 8.45 -4.26 8.27
N TYR A 32 7.95 -5.42 7.89
CA TYR A 32 6.97 -5.58 6.82
C TYR A 32 5.62 -5.96 7.41
N ARG A 33 4.55 -5.37 6.88
CA ARG A 33 3.20 -5.87 7.11
C ARG A 33 2.91 -6.92 6.05
N ILE A 34 2.69 -8.16 6.48
CA ILE A 34 2.33 -9.28 5.61
C ILE A 34 1.05 -9.85 6.21
N ASP A 35 -0.01 -9.93 5.41
CA ASP A 35 -1.33 -10.41 5.84
C ASP A 35 -1.83 -9.73 7.13
N GLY A 36 -1.63 -8.40 7.20
CA GLY A 36 -2.04 -7.58 8.34
C GLY A 36 -1.07 -7.57 9.52
N ILE A 37 -0.14 -8.52 9.61
CA ILE A 37 0.78 -8.69 10.75
C ILE A 37 2.15 -8.06 10.46
N LEU A 38 2.73 -7.38 11.46
CA LEU A 38 4.05 -6.76 11.34
C LEU A 38 5.17 -7.71 11.76
N TYR A 39 6.05 -8.05 10.82
CA TYR A 39 7.24 -8.86 11.05
C TYR A 39 8.50 -8.00 11.00
N GLU A 40 9.38 -8.14 11.98
CA GLU A 40 10.69 -7.52 11.95
C GLU A 40 11.60 -8.28 10.99
N VAL A 41 12.11 -7.58 9.96
CA VAL A 41 12.85 -8.23 8.87
C VAL A 41 14.34 -7.88 8.87
N MET A 42 14.72 -6.77 9.50
CA MET A 42 16.13 -6.40 9.65
C MET A 42 16.34 -5.33 10.74
N LYS A 43 17.57 -5.27 11.25
CA LYS A 43 18.06 -4.21 12.14
C LYS A 43 19.29 -3.53 11.54
N PRO A 44 19.14 -2.48 10.72
CA PRO A 44 20.28 -1.81 10.13
C PRO A 44 21.10 -1.08 11.23
N PRO A 45 22.43 -0.93 11.06
CA PRO A 45 23.24 -0.15 11.98
C PRO A 45 22.71 1.29 12.13
N MET A 46 22.70 1.81 13.37
CA MET A 46 22.18 3.16 13.70
C MET A 46 22.78 4.28 12.84
N LYS A 47 24.07 4.16 12.48
CA LYS A 47 24.78 5.11 11.62
C LYS A 47 24.14 5.27 10.22
N LEU A 48 23.36 4.30 9.77
CA LEU A 48 22.68 4.33 8.47
C LEU A 48 21.32 5.01 8.49
N LYS A 49 20.76 5.35 9.68
CA LYS A 49 19.43 5.95 9.82
C LYS A 49 19.22 7.12 8.85
N ASN A 50 20.04 8.17 8.97
CA ASN A 50 19.91 9.38 8.16
C ASN A 50 20.14 9.10 6.67
N ALA A 51 21.08 8.21 6.34
CA ALA A 51 21.39 7.88 4.95
C ALA A 51 20.24 7.13 4.26
N ILE A 52 19.57 6.22 4.98
CA ILE A 52 18.37 5.52 4.47
C ILE A 52 17.23 6.50 4.29
N THR A 53 16.93 7.32 5.32
CA THR A 53 15.86 8.32 5.29
C THR A 53 16.04 9.30 4.13
N SER A 54 17.22 9.92 4.00
CA SER A 54 17.50 10.87 2.91
C SER A 54 17.40 10.20 1.54
N ARG A 55 17.86 8.95 1.39
CA ARG A 55 17.72 8.23 0.12
C ARG A 55 16.26 8.01 -0.26
N ILE A 56 15.40 7.65 0.70
CA ILE A 56 13.97 7.46 0.43
C ILE A 56 13.30 8.78 0.09
N LYS A 57 13.62 9.86 0.81
CA LYS A 57 13.10 11.21 0.50
C LYS A 57 13.47 11.66 -0.91
N ILE A 58 14.72 11.46 -1.34
CA ILE A 58 15.15 11.74 -2.72
C ILE A 58 14.34 10.92 -3.73
N MET A 59 14.14 9.61 -3.47
CA MET A 59 13.35 8.76 -4.37
C MET A 59 11.89 9.17 -4.46
N ALA A 60 11.36 9.81 -3.42
CA ALA A 60 9.98 10.28 -3.31
C ALA A 60 9.81 11.77 -3.63
N GLU A 61 10.85 12.44 -4.14
CA GLU A 61 10.87 13.88 -4.47
C GLU A 61 10.53 14.79 -3.26
N LEU A 62 10.97 14.40 -2.07
CA LEU A 62 10.73 15.13 -0.81
C LEU A 62 11.93 16.00 -0.41
N ASP A 63 11.66 17.07 0.33
CA ASP A 63 12.69 17.98 0.83
C ASP A 63 13.51 17.30 1.93
N ILE A 64 14.77 16.99 1.61
CA ILE A 64 15.72 16.35 2.53
C ILE A 64 16.19 17.24 3.68
N ALA A 65 16.12 18.57 3.51
CA ALA A 65 16.55 19.54 4.51
C ALA A 65 15.50 19.69 5.62
N GLU A 66 14.21 19.69 5.26
CA GLU A 66 13.14 19.74 6.25
C GLU A 66 12.95 18.39 6.94
N ARG A 67 13.17 18.31 8.25
CA ARG A 67 13.09 17.08 9.06
C ARG A 67 12.13 17.19 10.24
N ARG A 68 11.46 18.33 10.40
CA ARG A 68 10.64 18.68 11.57
C ARG A 68 9.15 18.59 11.27
N LEU A 69 8.77 18.59 9.99
CA LEU A 69 7.39 18.47 9.52
C LEU A 69 7.16 17.13 8.84
N PRO A 70 5.95 16.53 8.95
CA PRO A 70 5.57 15.38 8.15
C PRO A 70 5.63 15.68 6.65
N GLN A 71 5.97 14.69 5.83
CA GLN A 71 6.01 14.78 4.37
C GLN A 71 5.45 13.52 3.72
N ASP A 72 4.70 13.67 2.63
CA ASP A 72 4.12 12.57 1.89
C ASP A 72 4.53 12.65 0.41
N GLY A 73 4.86 11.51 -0.18
CA GLY A 73 5.34 11.41 -1.56
C GLY A 73 4.99 10.07 -2.20
N ARG A 74 5.53 9.83 -3.40
CA ARG A 74 5.35 8.58 -4.14
C ARG A 74 6.67 8.14 -4.74
N ILE A 75 6.90 6.83 -4.76
CA ILE A 75 8.03 6.21 -5.47
C ILE A 75 7.45 5.26 -6.50
N LYS A 76 7.88 5.36 -7.75
CA LYS A 76 7.60 4.37 -8.79
C LYS A 76 8.82 3.52 -9.05
N ILE A 77 8.68 2.20 -9.00
CA ILE A 77 9.76 1.26 -9.33
C ILE A 77 9.31 0.39 -10.49
N LYS A 78 10.08 0.40 -11.57
CA LYS A 78 9.91 -0.55 -12.66
C LYS A 78 10.47 -1.89 -12.25
N LEU A 79 9.64 -2.93 -12.29
CA LEU A 79 10.03 -4.31 -12.06
C LEU A 79 10.38 -5.00 -13.38
N GLY A 80 11.08 -6.12 -13.29
CA GLY A 80 11.30 -6.99 -14.45
C GLY A 80 9.97 -7.48 -15.02
N GLY A 81 9.90 -7.63 -16.35
CA GLY A 81 8.69 -8.08 -17.04
C GLY A 81 7.62 -6.99 -17.25
N GLY A 82 8.00 -5.70 -17.21
CA GLY A 82 7.11 -4.59 -17.56
C GLY A 82 6.06 -4.23 -16.51
N LYS A 83 6.15 -4.79 -15.31
CA LYS A 83 5.28 -4.43 -14.18
C LYS A 83 5.85 -3.23 -13.44
N ASP A 84 4.98 -2.29 -13.07
CA ASP A 84 5.34 -1.16 -12.20
C ASP A 84 4.80 -1.39 -10.78
N MET A 85 5.60 -1.06 -9.78
CA MET A 85 5.16 -1.00 -8.39
C MET A 85 5.18 0.44 -7.91
N ASP A 86 4.02 0.93 -7.50
CA ASP A 86 3.86 2.25 -6.90
C ASP A 86 3.92 2.12 -5.38
N PHE A 87 4.71 2.97 -4.74
CA PHE A 87 4.74 3.12 -3.29
C PHE A 87 4.20 4.49 -2.92
N ARG A 88 3.29 4.55 -1.95
CA ARG A 88 2.94 5.79 -1.27
C ARG A 88 3.82 5.91 -0.02
N VAL A 89 4.58 6.98 0.07
CA VAL A 89 5.56 7.21 1.14
C VAL A 89 5.02 8.26 2.08
N SER A 90 5.14 8.01 3.39
CA SER A 90 4.86 8.97 4.44
C SER A 90 6.05 9.02 5.39
N VAL A 91 6.54 10.22 5.67
CA VAL A 91 7.68 10.52 6.53
C VAL A 91 7.16 11.32 7.71
N LEU A 92 7.36 10.82 8.92
CA LEU A 92 6.90 11.44 10.16
C LEU A 92 8.10 11.73 11.08
N PRO A 93 8.29 12.98 11.53
CA PRO A 93 9.28 13.29 12.55
C PRO A 93 8.93 12.61 13.87
N THR A 94 9.89 11.91 14.46
CA THR A 94 9.78 11.30 15.79
C THR A 94 10.94 11.77 16.66
N LEU A 95 10.90 11.50 17.97
CA LEU A 95 11.92 11.91 18.92
C LEU A 95 13.35 11.49 18.51
N PHE A 96 13.49 10.33 17.86
CA PHE A 96 14.79 9.76 17.50
C PHE A 96 15.07 9.79 16.00
N GLY A 97 14.36 10.61 15.22
CA GLY A 97 14.53 10.78 13.78
C GLY A 97 13.24 10.59 13.00
N GLU A 98 13.33 10.49 11.68
CA GLU A 98 12.14 10.38 10.83
C GLU A 98 11.72 8.90 10.68
N LYS A 99 10.51 8.56 11.13
CA LYS A 99 9.85 7.29 10.83
C LYS A 99 9.30 7.35 9.42
N ILE A 100 9.53 6.30 8.64
CA ILE A 100 9.00 6.20 7.28
C ILE A 100 8.04 5.01 7.20
N VAL A 101 6.89 5.23 6.59
CA VAL A 101 5.97 4.17 6.19
C VAL A 101 5.77 4.24 4.69
N MET A 102 5.92 3.10 4.01
CA MET A 102 5.66 3.00 2.57
C MET A 102 4.60 1.94 2.32
N ARG A 103 3.49 2.33 1.68
CA ARG A 103 2.44 1.40 1.28
C ARG A 103 2.65 0.97 -0.16
N LEU A 104 2.66 -0.34 -0.39
CA LEU A 104 2.74 -0.91 -1.73
C LEU A 104 1.35 -0.84 -2.38
N LEU A 105 1.31 -0.37 -3.62
CA LEU A 105 0.11 -0.29 -4.44
C LEU A 105 0.36 -1.08 -5.72
N ASP A 106 -0.09 -2.33 -5.73
CA ASP A 106 -0.10 -3.14 -6.94
C ASP A 106 -1.32 -2.77 -7.78
N LYS A 107 -1.08 -2.07 -8.89
CA LYS A 107 -2.12 -1.71 -9.87
C LYS A 107 -2.52 -2.87 -10.77
N SER A 108 -1.70 -3.93 -10.84
CA SER A 108 -1.91 -5.04 -11.77
C SER A 108 -2.93 -6.07 -11.29
N ASN A 109 -3.32 -6.01 -10.02
CA ASN A 109 -4.15 -7.04 -9.38
C ASN A 109 -5.56 -6.56 -9.03
N LEU A 110 -6.07 -5.52 -9.71
CA LEU A 110 -7.46 -5.12 -9.57
C LEU A 110 -8.34 -6.17 -10.28
N GLN A 111 -8.72 -7.22 -9.55
CA GLN A 111 -9.72 -8.17 -9.99
C GLN A 111 -11.08 -7.46 -9.96
N LEU A 112 -11.58 -7.05 -11.14
CA LEU A 112 -12.87 -6.38 -11.30
C LEU A 112 -14.03 -7.36 -11.51
N ASP A 113 -13.71 -8.64 -11.68
CA ASP A 113 -14.69 -9.71 -11.88
C ASP A 113 -15.23 -10.17 -10.52
N MET A 114 -16.49 -9.84 -10.22
CA MET A 114 -17.14 -10.14 -8.94
C MET A 114 -17.21 -11.64 -8.63
N THR A 115 -17.21 -12.50 -9.66
CA THR A 115 -17.22 -13.97 -9.50
C THR A 115 -15.92 -14.50 -8.88
N LYS A 116 -14.82 -13.74 -8.97
CA LYS A 116 -13.49 -14.13 -8.51
C LYS A 116 -13.10 -13.48 -7.17
N LEU A 117 -14.01 -12.75 -6.54
CA LEU A 117 -13.78 -12.11 -5.25
C LEU A 117 -14.00 -13.04 -4.05
N GLY A 118 -14.45 -14.29 -4.29
CA GLY A 118 -14.69 -15.28 -3.24
C GLY A 118 -16.05 -15.14 -2.55
N TYR A 119 -17.03 -14.51 -3.22
CA TYR A 119 -18.43 -14.62 -2.79
C TYR A 119 -18.95 -16.04 -3.02
N GLU A 120 -19.75 -16.53 -2.09
CA GLU A 120 -20.61 -17.69 -2.32
C GLU A 120 -21.69 -17.32 -3.36
N GLU A 121 -22.19 -18.31 -4.11
CA GLU A 121 -23.13 -18.07 -5.22
C GLU A 121 -24.37 -17.29 -4.77
N GLU A 122 -24.96 -17.66 -3.63
CA GLU A 122 -26.15 -17.01 -3.07
C GLU A 122 -25.88 -15.55 -2.67
N ALA A 123 -24.72 -15.30 -2.05
CA ALA A 123 -24.31 -13.96 -1.63
C ALA A 123 -24.02 -13.06 -2.83
N LEU A 124 -23.38 -13.62 -3.87
CA LEU A 124 -23.11 -12.89 -5.11
C LEU A 124 -24.41 -12.54 -5.84
N ALA A 125 -25.34 -13.49 -5.96
CA ALA A 125 -26.63 -13.26 -6.60
C ALA A 125 -27.46 -12.19 -5.86
N ALA A 126 -27.47 -12.22 -4.53
CA ALA A 126 -28.12 -11.19 -3.73
C ALA A 126 -27.47 -9.82 -3.94
N PHE A 127 -26.14 -9.74 -3.95
CA PHE A 127 -25.43 -8.48 -4.15
C PHE A 127 -25.64 -7.92 -5.56
N GLN A 128 -25.55 -8.77 -6.60
CA GLN A 128 -25.83 -8.40 -8.00
C GLN A 128 -27.26 -7.89 -8.18
N LYS A 129 -28.24 -8.54 -7.55
CA LYS A 129 -29.64 -8.09 -7.58
C LYS A 129 -29.81 -6.68 -7.01
N GLU A 130 -29.12 -6.36 -5.92
CA GLU A 130 -29.26 -5.05 -5.26
C GLU A 130 -28.56 -3.92 -6.03
N ILE A 131 -27.38 -4.17 -6.62
CA ILE A 131 -26.67 -3.14 -7.39
C ILE A 131 -27.34 -2.80 -8.73
N HIS A 132 -28.17 -3.68 -9.28
CA HIS A 132 -28.93 -3.46 -10.52
C HIS A 132 -30.29 -2.78 -10.30
N LYS A 133 -30.65 -2.41 -9.07
CA LYS A 133 -31.87 -1.63 -8.83
C LYS A 133 -31.69 -0.21 -9.38
N PRO A 134 -32.76 0.41 -9.94
CA PRO A 134 -32.68 1.74 -10.55
C PRO A 134 -32.35 2.86 -9.54
N PHE A 135 -32.60 2.62 -8.25
CA PHE A 135 -32.23 3.51 -7.16
C PHE A 135 -32.18 2.74 -5.85
N GLY A 136 -31.38 3.23 -4.91
CA GLY A 136 -31.17 2.62 -3.61
C GLY A 136 -29.78 2.91 -3.08
N MET A 137 -29.51 2.47 -1.85
CA MET A 137 -28.20 2.61 -1.23
C MET A 137 -27.64 1.22 -0.91
N VAL A 138 -26.42 0.96 -1.36
CA VAL A 138 -25.68 -0.26 -1.07
C VAL A 138 -24.44 0.11 -0.26
N LEU A 139 -24.31 -0.43 0.95
CA LEU A 139 -23.21 -0.13 1.86
C LEU A 139 -22.27 -1.33 1.98
N VAL A 140 -21.04 -1.18 1.48
CA VAL A 140 -19.98 -2.17 1.64
C VAL A 140 -19.14 -1.79 2.87
N THR A 141 -19.32 -2.51 3.96
CA THR A 141 -18.71 -2.19 5.27
C THR A 141 -17.56 -3.15 5.63
N GLY A 142 -16.78 -2.79 6.66
CA GLY A 142 -15.61 -3.57 7.10
C GLY A 142 -14.37 -2.71 7.42
N PRO A 143 -13.37 -3.27 8.12
CA PRO A 143 -12.18 -2.53 8.56
C PRO A 143 -11.23 -2.19 7.40
N THR A 144 -10.29 -1.26 7.58
CA THR A 144 -9.29 -0.92 6.55
C THR A 144 -8.55 -2.17 6.05
N GLY A 145 -8.43 -2.32 4.73
CA GLY A 145 -7.77 -3.49 4.11
C GLY A 145 -8.68 -4.70 3.85
N SER A 146 -9.96 -4.67 4.25
CA SER A 146 -10.90 -5.79 4.07
C SER A 146 -11.46 -5.97 2.65
N GLY A 147 -10.83 -5.40 1.62
CA GLY A 147 -11.29 -5.56 0.23
C GLY A 147 -12.48 -4.68 -0.21
N LYS A 148 -13.09 -3.86 0.66
CA LYS A 148 -14.26 -3.00 0.32
C LYS A 148 -14.12 -2.24 -0.99
N THR A 149 -12.99 -1.56 -1.19
CA THR A 149 -12.73 -0.78 -2.40
C THR A 149 -12.72 -1.68 -3.63
N VAL A 150 -12.16 -2.88 -3.55
CA VAL A 150 -12.15 -3.84 -4.66
C VAL A 150 -13.58 -4.30 -4.99
N SER A 151 -14.37 -4.68 -3.99
CA SER A 151 -15.79 -5.05 -4.19
C SER A 151 -16.59 -3.91 -4.83
N LEU A 152 -16.38 -2.67 -4.38
CA LEU A 152 -17.09 -1.51 -4.90
C LEU A 152 -16.66 -1.15 -6.34
N TYR A 153 -15.36 -1.22 -6.64
CA TYR A 153 -14.87 -1.04 -8.01
C TYR A 153 -15.36 -2.14 -8.96
N SER A 154 -15.51 -3.37 -8.48
CA SER A 154 -16.04 -4.48 -9.28
C SER A 154 -17.51 -4.28 -9.61
N ALA A 155 -18.32 -3.86 -8.64
CA ALA A 155 -19.73 -3.49 -8.87
C ALA A 155 -19.86 -2.33 -9.87
N LEU A 156 -19.05 -1.27 -9.72
CA LEU A 156 -19.03 -0.17 -10.68
C LEU A 156 -18.60 -0.64 -12.08
N SER A 157 -17.63 -1.54 -12.18
CA SER A 157 -17.19 -2.09 -13.47
C SER A 157 -18.30 -2.90 -14.16
N GLU A 158 -19.14 -3.61 -13.40
CA GLU A 158 -20.26 -4.37 -13.93
C GLU A 158 -21.39 -3.47 -14.44
N LEU A 159 -21.66 -2.37 -13.70
CA LEU A 159 -22.67 -1.37 -14.07
C LEU A 159 -22.21 -0.39 -15.16
N ASN A 160 -20.91 -0.31 -15.44
CA ASN A 160 -20.34 0.65 -16.40
C ASN A 160 -20.71 0.30 -17.86
N LYS A 161 -21.94 0.65 -18.26
CA LYS A 161 -22.46 0.54 -19.63
C LYS A 161 -22.71 1.93 -20.20
N THR A 162 -22.55 2.10 -21.51
CA THR A 162 -22.70 3.40 -22.18
C THR A 162 -24.14 3.91 -22.29
N THR A 163 -25.13 3.10 -21.91
CA THR A 163 -26.54 3.32 -22.25
C THR A 163 -27.46 3.57 -21.07
N GLU A 164 -27.01 3.41 -19.83
CA GLU A 164 -27.86 3.57 -18.64
C GLU A 164 -27.06 4.26 -17.52
N ASN A 165 -27.63 5.33 -16.95
CA ASN A 165 -27.14 6.02 -15.75
C ASN A 165 -27.85 5.47 -14.52
#